data_AF-A0A519V9A7-F1
#
_entry.id   AF-A0A519V9A7-F1
#
_cell.length_a   1.000
_cell.length_b   1.000
_cell.length_c   1.000
_cell.angle_alpha   90.00
_cell.angle_beta   90.00
_cell.angle_gamma   90.00
#
_symmetry.space_group_name_H-M   'P 1'
#
loop_
_entity.id
_entity.type
_entity.pdbx_description
1 polymer ?
#
loop_
_entity_poly.entity_id
_entity_poly.type
_entity_poly.pdbx_seq_one_letter_code
_entity_poly.pdbx_strand_id
1 'polypeptide(L)' 'MRRAVLGSAFPIPGDADKIAQAMLDAVEQHPAPLRLALGHDTYADARAALVARLAAQRELAQSMVQDEA' A
#
# COMPACT_ATOMS: atom_id res chain seq x y z
N MET A 1 -14.63 14.38 18.59
CA MET A 1 -13.66 14.21 17.49
C MET A 1 -13.69 15.37 16.48
N ARG A 2 -14.81 15.63 15.76
CA ARG A 2 -14.92 16.70 14.74
C ARG A 2 -14.42 18.09 15.18
N ARG A 3 -14.71 18.51 16.42
CA ARG A 3 -14.30 19.81 16.96
C ARG A 3 -12.79 19.94 17.26
N ALA A 4 -12.11 18.83 17.56
CA ALA A 4 -10.67 18.81 17.79
C ALA A 4 -9.87 18.86 16.47
N VAL A 5 -10.42 18.24 15.41
CA VAL A 5 -9.86 18.29 14.05
C VAL A 5 -9.93 19.70 13.47
N LEU A 6 -11.04 20.41 13.67
CA LEU A 6 -11.20 21.80 13.20
C LEU A 6 -10.35 22.82 13.98
N GLY A 7 -9.95 22.48 15.21
CA GLY A 7 -9.19 23.36 16.10
C GLY A 7 -7.68 23.16 16.04
N SER A 8 -7.15 22.47 15.02
CA SER A 8 -5.71 22.15 14.86
C SER A 8 -5.09 21.35 16.02
N ALA A 9 -5.90 20.90 16.98
CA ALA A 9 -5.45 20.28 18.23
C ALA A 9 -5.06 18.80 18.05
N PHE A 10 -5.24 18.25 16.85
CA PHE A 10 -4.86 16.90 16.50
C PHE A 10 -4.01 16.93 15.24
N PRO A 11 -2.70 16.62 15.32
CA PRO A 11 -1.86 16.55 14.14
C PRO A 11 -2.33 15.39 13.27
N ILE A 12 -2.79 15.70 12.06
CA ILE A 12 -3.09 14.68 11.05
C ILE A 12 -1.82 14.49 10.24
N PRO A 13 -1.18 13.31 10.29
CA PRO A 13 -0.01 13.04 9.47
C PRO A 13 -0.42 12.95 8.00
N GLY A 14 0.38 13.57 7.13
CA GLY A 14 0.12 13.65 5.69
C GLY A 14 -0.45 15.01 5.27
N ASP A 15 -0.12 15.38 4.04
CA ASP A 15 -0.56 16.62 3.41
C ASP A 15 -1.75 16.31 2.49
N ALA A 16 -2.92 16.84 2.83
CA ALA A 16 -4.16 16.54 2.13
C ALA A 16 -4.12 16.97 0.66
N ASP A 17 -3.45 18.09 0.36
CA ASP A 17 -3.36 18.61 -1.00
C ASP A 17 -2.48 17.70 -1.85
N LYS A 18 -1.36 17.21 -1.29
CA LYS A 18 -0.51 16.23 -1.99
C LYS A 18 -1.21 14.90 -2.23
N ILE A 19 -2.01 14.45 -1.28
CA ILE A 19 -2.79 13.22 -1.43
C ILE A 19 -3.83 13.38 -2.53
N ALA A 20 -4.59 14.49 -2.53
CA ALA A 20 -5.59 14.77 -3.56
C ALA A 20 -4.94 14.85 -4.95
N GLN A 21 -3.80 15.53 -5.07
CA GLN A 21 -3.07 15.61 -6.33
C GLN A 21 -2.62 14.22 -6.81
N ALA A 22 -2.05 13.39 -5.92
CA ALA A 22 -1.65 12.03 -6.28
C ALA A 22 -2.82 11.17 -6.77
N MET A 23 -4.03 11.37 -6.23
CA MET A 23 -5.24 10.68 -6.70
C MET A 23 -5.64 11.12 -8.11
N LEU A 24 -5.54 12.42 -8.41
CA LEU A 24 -5.79 12.95 -9.75
C LEU A 24 -4.76 12.42 -10.76
N ASP A 25 -3.48 12.50 -10.41
CA ASP A 25 -2.37 12.04 -11.25
C ASP A 25 -2.46 10.54 -11.58
N ALA A 26 -3.06 9.73 -10.69
CA ALA A 26 -3.25 8.30 -10.91
C ALA A 26 -4.33 8.00 -11.95
N VAL A 27 -5.36 8.85 -12.08
CA VAL A 27 -6.45 8.68 -13.07
C VAL A 27 -5.95 9.01 -14.48
N GLU A 28 -5.01 9.95 -14.60
CA GLU A 28 -4.38 10.33 -15.87
C GLU A 28 -3.38 9.28 -16.40
N GLN A 29 -3.03 8.26 -15.61
CA GLN A 29 -2.16 7.15 -16.04
C GLN A 29 -2.95 6.03 -16.73
N HIS A 30 -2.37 5.44 -17.78
CA HIS A 30 -2.99 4.34 -18.52
C HIS A 30 -2.07 3.12 -18.67
N PRO A 31 -2.46 1.95 -18.12
CA PRO A 31 -3.68 1.70 -17.33
C PRO A 31 -3.62 2.37 -15.95
N ALA A 32 -4.77 2.79 -15.42
CA ALA A 32 -4.84 3.35 -14.09
C ALA A 32 -4.48 2.26 -13.04
N PRO A 33 -3.76 2.61 -11.96
CA PRO A 33 -3.37 1.65 -10.95
C PRO A 33 -4.58 1.14 -10.16
N LEU A 34 -4.64 -0.17 -9.93
CA LEU A 34 -5.70 -0.78 -9.11
C LEU A 34 -5.64 -0.37 -7.63
N ARG A 35 -4.45 -0.01 -7.14
CA ARG A 35 -4.20 0.47 -5.78
C ARG A 35 -3.13 1.54 -5.78
N LEU A 36 -3.42 2.68 -5.17
CA LEU A 36 -2.48 3.78 -4.95
C LEU A 36 -2.08 3.82 -3.48
N ALA A 37 -0.79 3.65 -3.18
CA ALA A 37 -0.28 3.77 -1.82
C ALA A 37 -0.07 5.24 -1.47
N LEU A 38 -0.94 5.79 -0.62
CA LEU A 38 -0.90 7.19 -0.20
C LEU A 38 -0.02 7.35 1.05
N GLY A 39 1.29 7.33 0.83
CA GLY A 39 2.29 7.53 1.88
C GLY A 39 3.32 6.39 1.98
N HIS A 40 4.46 6.72 2.57
CA HIS A 40 5.60 5.81 2.69
C HIS A 40 5.25 4.56 3.52
N ASP A 41 4.60 4.75 4.66
CA ASP A 41 4.32 3.63 5.58
C ASP A 41 3.31 2.66 4.97
N THR A 42 2.27 3.18 4.31
CA THR A 42 1.32 2.35 3.55
C THR A 42 2.01 1.55 2.46
N TYR A 43 2.98 2.14 1.74
CA TYR A 43 3.76 1.41 0.74
C TYR A 43 4.64 0.33 1.38
N ALA A 44 5.32 0.65 2.48
CA ALA A 44 6.18 -0.29 3.20
C ALA A 44 5.40 -1.51 3.71
N ASP A 45 4.24 -1.29 4.32
CA ASP A 45 3.36 -2.34 4.82
C ASP A 45 2.80 -3.21 3.70
N ALA A 46 2.30 -2.58 2.63
CA ALA A 46 1.78 -3.29 1.47
C ALA A 46 2.87 -4.16 0.82
N ARG A 47 4.08 -3.62 0.68
CA ARG A 47 5.24 -4.34 0.13
C ARG A 47 5.62 -5.52 1.02
N ALA A 48 5.74 -5.32 2.33
CA ALA A 48 6.07 -6.38 3.28
C ALA A 48 5.06 -7.55 3.22
N ALA A 49 3.77 -7.23 3.19
CA ALA A 49 2.71 -8.23 3.09
C ALA A 49 2.76 -9.02 1.78
N LEU A 50 3.01 -8.35 0.65
CA LEU A 50 3.12 -9.00 -0.66
C LEU A 50 4.35 -9.91 -0.74
N VAL A 51 5.50 -9.44 -0.24
CA VAL A 51 6.74 -10.22 -0.21
C VAL A 51 6.56 -11.48 0.64
N ALA A 52 5.94 -11.37 1.81
CA ALA A 52 5.65 -12.52 2.67
C ALA A 52 4.77 -13.56 1.97
N ARG A 53 3.71 -13.12 1.28
CA ARG A 53 2.83 -14.02 0.51
C ARG A 53 3.58 -14.72 -0.62
N LEU A 54 4.43 -13.98 -1.34
CA LEU A 54 5.23 -14.54 -2.42
C LEU A 54 6.25 -15.57 -1.90
N ALA A 55 6.88 -15.30 -0.75
CA ALA A 55 7.80 -16.24 -0.12
C ALA A 55 7.11 -17.55 0.27
N ALA A 56 5.92 -17.49 0.88
CA ALA A 56 5.15 -18.68 1.22
C ALA A 56 4.75 -19.50 -0.02
N GLN A 57 4.36 -18.83 -1.11
CA GLN A 57 4.05 -19.52 -2.37
C GLN A 57 5.28 -20.19 -2.99
N ARG A 58 6.46 -19.57 -2.86
CA ARG A 58 7.72 -20.14 -3.34
C ARG A 58 8.08 -21.42 -2.60
N GLU A 59 7.93 -21.43 -1.28
CA GLU A 59 8.18 -22.62 -0.45
C GLU A 59 7.28 -23.79 -0.86
N LEU A 60 5.98 -23.54 -1.03
CA LEU A 60 5.03 -24.54 -1.54
C LEU A 60 5.36 -25.01 -2.95
N ALA A 61 5.78 -24.10 -3.84
CA ALA A 61 6.19 -24.46 -5.19
C ALA A 61 7.43 -25.36 -5.20
N GLN A 62 8.36 -25.12 -4.29
CA GLN A 62 9.59 -25.91 -4.16
C GLN A 62 9.32 -27.29 -3.56
N SER A 63 8.42 -27.42 -2.59
CA SER A 63 8.08 -28.73 -2.01
C SER A 63 7.45 -29.67 -3.05
N MET A 64 6.64 -29.15 -3.97
CA MET A 64 6.05 -29.95 -5.06
C MET A 64 7.08 -30.60 -6.01
N VAL A 65 8.30 -30.05 -6.10
CA VAL A 65 9.38 -30.61 -6.93
C VAL A 65 10.22 -31.63 -6.15
N GLN A 66 10.18 -31.61 -4.82
CA GLN A 66 10.98 -32.51 -3.97
C GLN A 66 10.27 -33.81 -3.58
N ASP A 67 8.95 -33.91 -3.77
CA ASP A 67 8.16 -35.12 -3.49
C ASP A 67 8.30 -36.24 -4.56
N GLU A 68 9.20 -36.09 -5.53
CA GLU A 68 9.41 -37.02 -6.66
C GLU A 68 10.70 -37.88 -6.57
N ALA A 69 11.21 -38.16 -5.37
CA ALA A 69 12.44 -38.96 -5.16
C ALA A 69 12.23 -40.25 -4.35
#